data_AF-A0A4S2LUQ5-F1
#
_entry.id   AF-A0A4S2LUQ5-F1
#
_cell.length_a   1.000
_cell.length_b   1.000
_cell.length_c   1.000
_cell.angle_alpha   90.00
_cell.angle_beta   90.00
_cell.angle_gamma   90.00
#
_symmetry.space_group_name_H-M   'P 1'
#
loop_
_entity.id
_entity.type
_entity.pdbx_description
1 polymer ?
#
loop_
_entity_poly.entity_id
_entity_poly.type
_entity_poly.pdbx_seq_one_letter_code
_entity_poly.pdbx_strand_id
1 'polypeptide(L)'
;MRIVRTGRSRTNAVPEIICPANFGEPVFVNVYYLHWPNGLKTGAYHTGTVVYDQEYGYGGHPFPSSGIFETEPRDTEQFGDGVSFKESLYVGTTYLSRDAVQRLLISMSDEYRGDAYHLLNFNCNTFTAQFIQLRVSVPTQTESHLHHCCSNAGADAS
;
A
#
# COMPACT_ATOMS: atom_id res chain seq x y z
N MET A 1 35.72 18.50 49.90
CA MET A 1 35.10 17.49 50.78
C MET A 1 33.69 17.95 51.14
N ARG A 2 32.67 17.11 50.83
CA ARG A 2 31.19 17.34 50.82
C ARG A 2 30.73 18.46 49.87
N ILE A 3 29.62 18.29 49.13
CA ILE A 3 28.23 18.40 49.61
C ILE A 3 27.27 17.70 48.60
N VAL A 4 26.25 16.98 49.09
CA VAL A 4 25.03 16.62 48.35
C VAL A 4 24.09 17.84 48.35
N ARG A 5 23.65 18.31 47.18
CA ARG A 5 22.52 19.27 47.09
C ARG A 5 21.38 18.65 46.30
N THR A 6 20.26 18.50 47.00
CA THR A 6 18.91 18.38 46.45
C THR A 6 18.56 19.64 45.66
N GLY A 7 18.27 19.50 44.37
CA GLY A 7 17.84 20.60 43.51
C GLY A 7 16.67 20.14 42.64
N ARG A 8 15.45 20.46 43.07
CA ARG A 8 14.21 20.30 42.32
C ARG A 8 14.17 21.39 41.24
N SER A 9 14.54 21.07 39.99
CA SER A 9 14.26 21.95 38.86
C SER A 9 12.87 21.61 38.34
N ARG A 10 11.91 22.52 38.56
CA ARG A 10 10.62 22.51 37.85
C ARG A 10 10.89 23.07 36.45
N THR A 11 11.25 22.21 35.51
CA THR A 11 10.99 22.52 34.11
C THR A 11 9.51 22.20 33.88
N ASN A 12 8.72 23.21 33.52
CA ASN A 12 7.44 22.98 32.86
C ASN A 12 7.76 22.29 31.53
N ALA A 13 7.91 20.98 31.56
CA ALA A 13 7.90 20.19 30.34
C ALA A 13 6.47 20.27 29.82
N VAL A 14 6.29 20.96 28.70
CA VAL A 14 5.14 20.75 27.83
C VAL A 14 5.08 19.23 27.64
N PRO A 15 3.95 18.54 27.92
CA PRO A 15 3.89 17.13 27.57
C PRO A 15 4.14 17.08 26.08
N GLU A 16 5.26 16.46 25.68
CA GLU A 16 5.42 16.03 24.29
C GLU A 16 4.16 15.23 23.99
N ILE A 17 3.31 15.79 23.13
CA ILE A 17 2.24 15.03 22.52
C ILE A 17 2.99 14.00 21.70
N ILE A 18 3.19 12.81 22.29
CA ILE A 18 3.66 11.64 21.58
C ILE A 18 2.53 11.31 20.62
N CYS A 19 2.53 11.94 19.44
CA CYS A 19 1.78 11.44 18.31
C CYS A 19 2.19 9.97 18.18
N PRO A 20 1.29 8.99 18.24
CA PRO A 20 1.66 7.61 17.99
C PRO A 20 2.28 7.59 16.59
N ALA A 21 3.60 7.42 16.53
CA ALA A 21 4.42 7.60 15.34
C ALA A 21 4.22 6.49 14.29
N ASN A 22 3.06 5.84 14.30
CA ASN A 22 2.77 4.75 13.39
C ASN A 22 1.43 5.03 12.71
N PHE A 23 1.46 5.89 11.70
CA PHE A 23 0.33 6.12 10.80
C PHE A 23 0.09 4.93 9.85
N GLY A 24 0.91 3.87 9.95
CA GLY A 24 0.91 2.75 9.02
C GLY A 24 1.59 3.12 7.70
N GLU A 25 1.90 2.11 6.90
CA GLU A 25 2.41 2.29 5.53
C GLU A 25 1.22 2.51 4.59
N PRO A 26 1.20 3.58 3.77
CA PRO A 26 0.14 3.79 2.80
C PRO A 26 0.14 2.71 1.72
N VAL A 27 -1.06 2.27 1.35
CA VAL A 27 -1.28 1.29 0.29
C VAL A 27 -2.09 1.92 -0.83
N PHE A 28 -1.60 1.75 -2.06
CA PHE A 28 -2.28 2.21 -3.26
C PHE A 28 -2.62 1.03 -4.17
N VAL A 29 -3.55 1.24 -5.09
CA VAL A 29 -3.81 0.36 -6.22
C VAL A 29 -3.58 1.15 -7.50
N ASN A 30 -2.59 0.74 -8.28
CA ASN A 30 -2.41 1.26 -9.63
C ASN A 30 -3.39 0.56 -10.57
N VAL A 31 -4.03 1.34 -11.43
CA VAL A 31 -5.00 0.87 -12.42
C VAL A 31 -4.44 1.14 -13.81
N TYR A 32 -4.55 0.15 -14.70
CA TYR A 32 -4.09 0.25 -16.08
C TYR A 32 -5.20 -0.13 -17.05
N TYR A 33 -5.25 0.54 -18.20
CA TYR A 33 -6.04 0.09 -19.33
C TYR A 33 -5.32 -1.06 -20.03
N LEU A 34 -6.05 -2.13 -20.31
CA LEU A 34 -5.62 -3.15 -21.26
C LEU A 34 -6.12 -2.76 -22.66
N HIS A 35 -5.21 -2.71 -23.63
CA HIS A 35 -5.51 -2.43 -25.02
C HIS A 35 -5.81 -3.73 -25.76
N TRP A 36 -6.96 -3.79 -26.43
CA TRP A 36 -7.21 -4.87 -27.37
C TRP A 36 -6.35 -4.70 -28.63
N PRO A 37 -6.04 -5.79 -29.36
CA PRO A 37 -5.32 -5.72 -30.64
C PRO A 37 -5.96 -4.81 -31.70
N ASN A 38 -7.25 -4.51 -31.57
CA ASN A 38 -7.99 -3.59 -32.45
C ASN A 38 -7.95 -2.12 -31.97
N GLY A 39 -7.13 -1.79 -30.96
CA GLY A 39 -6.99 -0.44 -30.41
C GLY A 39 -8.11 -0.02 -29.46
N LEU A 40 -9.06 -0.91 -29.16
CA LEU A 40 -10.19 -0.60 -28.29
C LEU A 40 -9.79 -0.69 -26.80
N LYS A 41 -10.09 0.37 -26.04
CA LYS A 41 -9.85 0.46 -24.59
C LYS A 41 -11.12 0.13 -23.78
N THR A 42 -11.83 -0.95 -24.09
CA THR A 42 -13.12 -1.24 -23.44
C THR A 42 -12.99 -2.23 -22.29
N GLY A 43 -13.24 -1.76 -21.06
CA GLY A 43 -13.77 -2.53 -19.93
C GLY A 43 -12.81 -3.48 -19.20
N ALA A 44 -11.65 -3.79 -19.76
CA ALA A 44 -10.64 -4.64 -19.12
C ALA A 44 -9.57 -3.78 -18.44
N TYR A 45 -9.45 -3.93 -17.13
CA TYR A 45 -8.43 -3.26 -16.32
C TYR A 45 -7.46 -4.29 -15.75
N HIS A 46 -6.19 -3.92 -15.72
CA HIS A 46 -5.19 -4.54 -14.88
C HIS A 46 -5.02 -3.69 -13.61
N THR A 47 -4.78 -4.35 -12.48
CA THR A 47 -4.48 -3.69 -11.22
C THR A 47 -3.26 -4.30 -10.54
N GLY A 48 -2.49 -3.45 -9.87
CA GLY A 48 -1.37 -3.84 -9.02
C GLY A 48 -1.44 -3.11 -7.67
N THR A 49 -1.09 -3.80 -6.59
CA THR A 49 -1.07 -3.23 -5.23
C THR A 49 0.30 -2.64 -4.94
N VAL A 50 0.35 -1.37 -4.56
CA VAL A 50 1.59 -0.66 -4.24
C VAL A 50 1.70 -0.47 -2.74
N VAL A 51 2.81 -0.92 -2.16
CA VAL A 51 3.18 -0.71 -0.76
C VAL A 51 4.69 -0.72 -0.64
N TYR A 52 5.27 0.14 0.19
CA TYR A 52 6.72 0.22 0.36
C TYR A 52 7.51 0.44 -0.95
N ASP A 53 7.00 1.34 -1.79
CA ASP A 53 7.55 1.70 -3.12
C ASP A 53 7.63 0.55 -4.11
N GLN A 54 6.86 -0.52 -3.87
CA GLN A 54 6.88 -1.71 -4.69
C GLN A 54 5.47 -2.06 -5.15
N GLU A 55 5.31 -2.39 -6.43
CA GLU A 55 4.04 -2.86 -6.99
C GLU A 55 4.02 -4.38 -7.12
N TYR A 56 2.93 -4.97 -6.65
CA TYR A 56 2.68 -6.40 -6.68
C TYR A 56 1.47 -6.71 -7.55
N GLY A 57 1.63 -7.67 -8.44
CA GLY A 57 0.57 -8.10 -9.35
C GLY A 57 0.53 -9.62 -9.50
N TYR A 58 -0.46 -10.07 -10.25
CA TYR A 58 -0.62 -11.48 -10.60
C TYR A 58 -0.80 -11.62 -12.12
N GLY A 59 0.01 -12.50 -12.71
CA GLY A 59 0.07 -12.74 -14.15
C GLY A 59 -0.02 -14.22 -14.48
N GLY A 60 -0.53 -14.53 -15.67
CA GLY A 60 -0.66 -15.90 -16.17
C GLY A 60 0.59 -16.39 -16.89
N HIS A 61 0.97 -17.65 -16.66
CA HIS A 61 2.03 -18.35 -17.38
C HIS A 61 1.80 -19.88 -17.31
N PRO A 62 2.35 -20.71 -18.21
CA PRO A 62 1.95 -22.12 -18.34
C PRO A 62 2.56 -23.09 -17.31
N PHE A 63 3.16 -22.57 -16.23
CA PHE A 63 3.95 -23.36 -15.28
C PHE A 63 3.23 -23.44 -13.93
N PRO A 64 3.36 -24.57 -13.20
CA PRO A 64 2.77 -24.75 -11.88
C PRO A 64 3.57 -24.04 -10.77
N SER A 65 4.02 -22.82 -11.04
CA SER A 65 4.71 -21.93 -10.12
C SER A 65 3.87 -20.68 -9.86
N SER A 66 4.24 -19.91 -8.83
CA SER A 66 3.57 -18.63 -8.51
C SER A 66 3.57 -17.69 -9.72
N GLY A 67 2.39 -17.12 -10.01
CA GLY A 67 2.24 -16.03 -10.97
C GLY A 67 2.28 -14.65 -10.31
N ILE A 68 2.51 -14.59 -8.99
CA ILE A 68 2.71 -13.33 -8.27
C ILE A 68 4.06 -12.76 -8.70
N PHE A 69 4.07 -11.48 -9.05
CA PHE A 69 5.26 -10.76 -9.47
C PHE A 69 5.39 -9.41 -8.76
N GLU A 70 6.57 -8.83 -8.87
CA GLU A 70 7.00 -7.60 -8.22
C GLU A 70 7.64 -6.67 -9.27
N THR A 71 7.18 -5.42 -9.38
CA THR A 71 7.70 -4.41 -10.33
C THR A 71 7.82 -3.03 -9.69
N GLU A 72 8.68 -2.17 -10.23
CA GLU A 72 8.62 -0.75 -9.88
C GLU A 72 7.21 -0.21 -10.16
N PRO A 73 6.69 0.71 -9.31
CA PRO A 73 5.36 1.25 -9.50
C PRO A 73 5.21 1.94 -10.86
N ARG A 74 4.18 1.57 -11.61
CA ARG A 74 3.87 2.14 -12.94
C ARG A 74 4.89 1.81 -14.02
N ASP A 75 5.70 0.77 -13.82
CA ASP A 75 6.55 0.23 -14.87
C ASP A 75 5.70 -0.47 -15.94
N THR A 76 5.29 0.31 -16.94
CA THR A 76 4.53 -0.19 -18.09
C THR A 76 5.41 -0.88 -19.13
N GLU A 77 6.74 -0.75 -19.05
CA GLU A 77 7.65 -1.33 -20.04
C GLU A 77 7.60 -2.86 -20.01
N GLN A 78 7.39 -3.45 -18.83
CA GLN A 78 7.24 -4.90 -18.66
C GLN A 78 5.99 -5.48 -19.31
N PHE A 79 4.96 -4.66 -19.54
CA PHE A 79 3.69 -5.09 -20.12
C PHE A 79 3.57 -4.80 -21.63
N GLY A 80 4.55 -4.09 -22.21
CA GLY A 80 4.60 -3.71 -23.61
C GLY A 80 3.50 -2.71 -24.05
N ASP A 81 3.36 -2.51 -25.37
CA ASP A 81 2.43 -1.53 -25.97
C ASP A 81 0.93 -1.83 -25.71
N GLY A 82 0.63 -2.96 -25.06
CA GLY A 82 -0.72 -3.41 -24.75
C GLY A 82 -1.31 -2.79 -23.47
N VAL A 83 -0.54 -2.00 -22.72
CA VAL A 83 -0.96 -1.51 -21.39
C VAL A 83 -0.61 -0.02 -21.23
N SER A 84 -1.54 0.76 -20.67
CA SER A 84 -1.28 2.16 -20.32
C SER A 84 -1.78 2.47 -18.91
N PHE A 85 -0.97 3.17 -18.11
CA PHE A 85 -1.35 3.64 -16.79
C PHE A 85 -2.58 4.56 -16.85
N LYS A 86 -3.53 4.36 -15.93
CA LYS A 86 -4.73 5.17 -15.78
C LYS A 86 -4.64 6.07 -14.57
N GLU A 87 -4.53 5.50 -13.38
CA GLU A 87 -4.55 6.23 -12.12
C GLU A 87 -3.99 5.38 -10.97
N SER A 88 -3.75 6.03 -9.83
CA SER A 88 -3.35 5.39 -8.59
C SER A 88 -4.36 5.74 -7.51
N LEU A 89 -4.95 4.72 -6.89
CA LEU A 89 -6.02 4.86 -5.91
C LEU A 89 -5.48 4.58 -4.51
N TYR A 90 -5.59 5.53 -3.59
CA TYR A 90 -5.30 5.26 -2.18
C TYR A 90 -6.39 4.35 -1.59
N VAL A 91 -6.01 3.21 -1.02
CA VAL A 91 -6.95 2.21 -0.50
C VAL A 91 -6.90 2.05 1.03
N GLY A 92 -5.87 2.60 1.69
CA GLY A 92 -5.75 2.61 3.14
C GLY A 92 -4.31 2.47 3.61
N THR A 93 -4.14 2.02 4.84
CA THR A 93 -2.81 1.77 5.43
C THR A 93 -2.65 0.34 5.90
N THR A 94 -1.41 -0.15 5.90
CA THR A 94 -1.05 -1.43 6.50
C THR A 94 -0.05 -1.22 7.63
N TYR A 95 -0.16 -2.03 8.68
CA TYR A 95 0.82 -2.07 9.77
C TYR A 95 1.78 -3.25 9.63
N LEU A 96 1.70 -4.00 8.53
CA LEU A 96 2.68 -5.03 8.21
C LEU A 96 3.99 -4.38 7.81
N SER A 97 5.10 -4.87 8.36
CA SER A 97 6.44 -4.54 7.84
C SER A 97 6.64 -5.12 6.43
N ARG A 98 7.65 -4.62 5.71
CA ARG A 98 8.06 -5.14 4.39
C ARG A 98 8.22 -6.68 4.39
N ASP A 99 8.92 -7.23 5.38
CA ASP A 99 9.10 -8.69 5.51
C ASP A 99 7.76 -9.43 5.74
N ALA A 100 6.84 -8.81 6.46
CA ALA A 100 5.52 -9.40 6.71
C ALA A 100 4.65 -9.37 5.44
N VAL A 101 4.78 -8.34 4.60
CA VAL A 101 4.19 -8.29 3.26
C VAL A 101 4.76 -9.42 2.40
N GLN A 102 6.08 -9.62 2.38
CA GLN A 102 6.69 -10.71 1.63
C GLN A 102 6.20 -12.09 2.10
N ARG A 103 6.10 -12.33 3.40
CA ARG A 103 5.53 -13.58 3.95
C ARG A 103 4.07 -13.79 3.55
N LEU A 104 3.29 -12.71 3.49
CA LEU A 104 1.90 -12.76 3.02
C LEU A 104 1.84 -13.19 1.55
N LEU A 105 2.64 -12.56 0.67
CA LEU A 105 2.72 -12.90 -0.75
C LEU A 105 3.15 -14.37 -0.96
N ILE A 106 4.13 -14.84 -0.20
CA ILE A 106 4.55 -16.25 -0.22
C ILE A 106 3.39 -17.16 0.20
N SER A 107 2.64 -16.81 1.25
CA SER A 107 1.48 -17.61 1.68
C SER A 107 0.35 -17.67 0.65
N MET A 108 0.26 -16.67 -0.24
CA MET A 108 -0.71 -16.63 -1.35
C MET A 108 -0.22 -17.39 -2.59
N SER A 109 1.07 -17.69 -2.69
CA SER A 109 1.70 -18.16 -3.94
C SER A 109 1.22 -19.54 -4.41
N ASP A 110 0.79 -20.40 -3.48
CA ASP A 110 0.23 -21.72 -3.82
C ASP A 110 -1.15 -21.63 -4.48
N GLU A 111 -1.95 -20.63 -4.09
CA GLU A 111 -3.27 -20.35 -4.67
C GLU A 111 -3.12 -19.58 -6.00
N TYR A 112 -2.21 -18.60 -6.03
CA TYR A 112 -1.96 -17.72 -7.17
C TYR A 112 -0.86 -18.24 -8.09
N ARG A 113 -1.01 -19.48 -8.56
CA ARG A 113 -0.12 -20.05 -9.59
C ARG A 113 -0.40 -19.45 -10.96
N GLY A 114 0.62 -19.25 -11.78
CA GLY A 114 0.45 -18.68 -13.11
C GLY A 114 -0.42 -19.53 -14.03
N ASP A 115 -0.41 -20.85 -13.89
CA ASP A 115 -1.23 -21.76 -14.69
C ASP A 115 -2.68 -21.89 -14.20
N ALA A 116 -3.00 -21.30 -13.05
CA ALA A 116 -4.37 -21.11 -12.58
C ALA A 116 -5.00 -19.79 -13.08
N TYR A 117 -4.24 -18.93 -13.74
CA TYR A 117 -4.71 -17.62 -14.15
C TYR A 117 -5.84 -17.73 -15.18
N HIS A 118 -6.95 -17.05 -14.89
CA HIS A 118 -8.12 -17.00 -15.74
C HIS A 118 -8.58 -15.57 -15.98
N LEU A 119 -8.51 -15.12 -17.23
CA LEU A 119 -8.76 -13.74 -17.66
C LEU A 119 -10.04 -13.12 -17.07
N LEU A 120 -11.11 -13.90 -16.93
CA LEU A 120 -12.42 -13.42 -16.45
C LEU A 120 -12.70 -13.67 -14.97
N ASN A 121 -12.10 -14.69 -14.35
CA ASN A 121 -12.60 -15.26 -13.09
C ASN A 121 -11.53 -15.31 -11.98
N PHE A 122 -10.25 -15.34 -12.36
CA PHE A 122 -9.13 -15.50 -11.43
C PHE A 122 -7.91 -14.80 -12.01
N ASN A 123 -7.87 -13.47 -11.84
CA ASN A 123 -6.90 -12.60 -12.52
C ASN A 123 -6.27 -11.60 -11.53
N CYS A 124 -5.47 -10.67 -12.05
CA CYS A 124 -4.87 -9.59 -11.29
C CYS A 124 -5.84 -8.82 -10.38
N ASN A 125 -7.10 -8.63 -10.80
CA ASN A 125 -8.09 -7.91 -10.00
C ASN A 125 -8.56 -8.76 -8.80
N THR A 126 -8.70 -10.08 -8.97
CA THR A 126 -8.97 -11.01 -7.87
C THR A 126 -7.83 -10.98 -6.86
N PHE A 127 -6.57 -11.03 -7.33
CA PHE A 127 -5.38 -10.94 -6.51
C PHE A 127 -5.33 -9.63 -5.71
N THR A 128 -5.45 -8.49 -6.40
CA THR A 128 -5.44 -7.16 -5.78
C THR A 128 -6.51 -7.05 -4.70
N ALA A 129 -7.74 -7.50 -4.99
CA ALA A 129 -8.83 -7.50 -4.02
C ALA A 129 -8.53 -8.35 -2.77
N GLN A 130 -7.97 -9.55 -2.94
CA GLN A 130 -7.60 -10.41 -1.79
C GLN A 130 -6.44 -9.82 -0.99
N PHE A 131 -5.41 -9.29 -1.65
CA PHE A 131 -4.27 -8.68 -0.97
C PHE A 131 -4.72 -7.49 -0.11
N ILE A 132 -5.50 -6.55 -0.66
CA ILE A 132 -6.00 -5.41 0.12
C ILE A 132 -6.89 -5.87 1.28
N GLN A 133 -7.77 -6.86 1.06
CA GLN A 133 -8.72 -7.32 2.06
C GLN A 133 -8.04 -7.99 3.26
N LEU A 134 -6.92 -8.66 3.06
CA LEU A 134 -6.26 -9.41 4.11
C LEU A 134 -5.66 -8.51 5.19
N ARG A 135 -5.11 -7.34 4.82
CA ARG A 135 -4.21 -6.58 5.72
C ARG A 135 -4.22 -5.06 5.56
N VAL A 136 -5.08 -4.49 4.72
CA VAL A 136 -5.23 -3.04 4.60
C VAL A 136 -6.38 -2.56 5.48
N SER A 137 -6.06 -1.64 6.39
CA SER A 137 -7.06 -0.89 7.14
C SER A 137 -7.60 0.22 6.24
N VAL A 138 -8.83 0.08 5.77
CA VAL A 138 -9.50 1.12 4.99
C VAL A 138 -9.72 2.34 5.90
N PRO A 139 -9.47 3.57 5.44
CA PRO A 139 -9.70 4.74 6.26
C PRO A 139 -11.19 4.82 6.60
N THR A 140 -11.55 4.58 7.87
CA THR A 140 -12.85 5.04 8.37
C THR A 140 -12.84 6.56 8.35
N GLN A 141 -13.93 7.22 7.94
CA GLN A 141 -14.06 8.68 7.76
C GLN A 141 -13.78 9.54 9.03
N THR A 142 -13.26 8.94 10.10
CA THR A 142 -12.88 9.55 11.37
C THR A 142 -11.54 10.31 11.32
N GLU A 143 -10.76 10.20 10.24
CA GLU A 143 -9.52 10.98 10.03
C GLU A 143 -9.77 12.50 9.86
N SER A 144 -11.02 12.92 9.66
CA SER A 144 -11.39 14.35 9.56
C SER A 144 -11.17 15.14 10.86
N HIS A 145 -11.03 14.48 12.02
CA HIS A 145 -10.76 15.15 13.29
C HIS A 145 -9.27 15.41 13.56
N LEU A 146 -8.34 14.70 12.90
CA LEU A 146 -6.89 14.89 13.12
C LEU A 146 -6.33 16.11 12.39
N HIS A 147 -6.92 16.52 11.27
CA HIS A 147 -6.55 17.76 10.57
C HIS A 147 -6.83 19.03 11.41
N HIS A 148 -7.71 18.96 12.42
CA HIS A 148 -7.99 20.10 13.30
C HIS A 148 -6.95 20.27 14.42
N CYS A 149 -6.30 19.19 14.86
CA CYS A 149 -5.26 19.26 15.90
C CYS A 149 -3.94 19.81 15.36
N CYS A 150 -3.54 19.46 14.13
CA CYS A 150 -2.28 19.93 13.54
C CYS A 150 -2.33 21.40 13.08
N SER A 151 -3.52 21.93 12.79
CA SER A 151 -3.68 23.32 12.31
C SER A 151 -3.62 24.36 13.44
N ASN A 152 -3.87 23.97 14.69
CA ASN A 152 -3.90 24.89 15.84
C ASN A 152 -2.58 24.95 16.64
N ALA A 153 -1.61 24.08 16.35
CA ALA A 153 -0.30 24.09 17.02
C ALA A 153 0.65 25.21 16.53
N GLY A 154 0.28 25.94 15.45
CA GLY A 154 1.12 26.97 14.82
C GLY A 154 0.66 28.41 15.03
N ALA A 155 -0.40 28.68 15.79
CA ALA A 155 -1.05 30.01 15.80
C ALA A 155 -0.77 30.89 17.04
N ASP A 156 0.01 30.44 18.04
CA ASP A 156 0.21 31.17 19.31
C ASP A 156 1.68 31.57 19.58
N ALA A 157 2.43 31.85 18.51
CA ALA A 157 3.78 32.40 18.58
C ALA A 157 3.90 33.65 17.70
N SER A 158 3.35 34.78 18.15
CA SER A 158 3.70 36.15 17.71
C SER A 158 3.25 37.18 18.74
#